data_AF-A0A1V5XW41-F1
#
_entry.id   AF-A0A1V5XW41-F1
#
_cell.length_a   1.000
_cell.length_b   1.000
_cell.length_c   1.000
_cell.angle_alpha   90.00
_cell.angle_beta   90.00
_cell.angle_gamma   90.00
#
_symmetry.space_group_name_H-M   'P 1'
#
loop_
_entity.id
_entity.type
_entity.pdbx_description
1 polymer ?
#
loop_
_entity_poly.entity_id
_entity_poly.type
_entity_poly.pdbx_seq_one_letter_code
_entity_poly.pdbx_strand_id
1 'polypeptide(L)'
;MPYESTSELPKSVRNLPSRAKVLYLKAYNSSWEENADVEDAARERASHEAAWSAVKEQYEKDDETGEWVKSEEMSGKRSRHVMRHRKSRPSGASFQAKAHA
;
A
#
# COMPACT_ATOMS: atom_id res chain seq x y z
N MET A 1 -0.28 25.62 -0.76
CA MET A 1 0.63 26.01 -1.87
C MET A 1 0.99 24.78 -2.68
N PRO A 2 1.02 24.82 -4.03
CA PRO A 2 1.47 23.69 -4.84
C PRO A 2 2.91 23.31 -4.52
N TYR A 3 3.21 22.03 -4.49
CA TYR A 3 4.59 21.56 -4.35
C TYR A 3 5.27 21.60 -5.71
N GLU A 4 6.42 22.28 -5.80
CA GLU A 4 7.19 22.35 -7.05
C GLU A 4 8.06 21.12 -7.23
N SER A 5 8.49 20.51 -6.12
CA SER A 5 9.41 19.38 -6.13
C SER A 5 9.10 18.31 -5.09
N THR A 6 9.44 17.06 -5.43
CA THR A 6 9.34 15.91 -4.51
C THR A 6 10.19 16.06 -3.24
N SER A 7 11.19 16.95 -3.27
CA SER A 7 12.01 17.33 -2.14
C SER A 7 11.31 18.25 -1.15
N GLU A 8 10.27 18.98 -1.54
CA GLU A 8 9.53 19.89 -0.65
C GLU A 8 8.44 19.18 0.16
N LEU A 9 8.17 17.92 -0.22
CA LEU A 9 7.18 17.09 0.43
C LEU A 9 7.54 16.84 1.91
N PRO A 10 6.54 16.62 2.78
CA PRO A 10 6.76 16.30 4.19
C PRO A 10 7.69 15.09 4.38
N LYS A 11 8.40 15.03 5.51
CA LYS A 11 9.32 13.92 5.82
C LYS A 11 8.68 12.53 5.63
N SER A 12 7.42 12.38 6.00
CA SER A 12 6.66 11.12 5.82
C SER A 12 6.53 10.71 4.35
N VAL A 13 6.44 11.68 3.43
CA VAL A 13 6.35 11.47 1.97
C VAL A 13 7.76 11.31 1.37
N ARG A 14 8.78 11.94 1.96
CA ARG A 14 10.19 11.78 1.52
C ARG A 14 10.72 10.37 1.67
N ASN A 15 10.18 9.59 2.61
CA ASN A 15 10.51 8.17 2.80
C ASN A 15 9.82 7.24 1.77
N LEU A 16 8.94 7.77 0.92
CA LEU A 16 8.29 6.98 -0.13
C LEU A 16 9.25 6.69 -1.29
N PRO A 17 8.97 5.66 -2.10
CA PRO A 17 9.63 5.46 -3.39
C PRO A 17 9.46 6.67 -4.33
N SER A 18 10.45 6.94 -5.18
CA SER A 18 10.44 8.10 -6.10
C SER A 18 9.16 8.19 -6.95
N ARG A 19 8.61 7.05 -7.39
CA ARG A 19 7.39 7.00 -8.19
C ARG A 19 6.14 7.40 -7.37
N ALA A 20 6.09 7.04 -6.09
CA ALA A 20 5.01 7.44 -5.18
C ALA A 20 5.05 8.95 -4.89
N LYS A 21 6.25 9.54 -4.75
CA LYS A 21 6.40 11.00 -4.58
C LYS A 21 5.83 11.79 -5.77
N VAL A 22 6.09 11.30 -6.99
CA VAL A 22 5.57 11.91 -8.22
C VAL A 22 4.05 11.78 -8.29
N LEU A 23 3.51 10.62 -7.91
CA LEU A 23 2.06 10.41 -7.85
C LEU A 23 1.40 11.37 -6.85
N TYR A 24 1.99 11.49 -5.66
CA TYR A 24 1.54 12.42 -4.62
C TYR A 24 1.50 13.86 -5.14
N LEU A 25 2.59 14.33 -5.74
CA LEU A 25 2.68 15.70 -6.25
C LEU A 25 1.64 15.97 -7.35
N LYS A 26 1.42 15.02 -8.27
CA LYS A 26 0.39 15.14 -9.31
C LYS A 26 -1.01 15.21 -8.72
N ALA A 27 -1.34 14.32 -7.79
CA ALA A 27 -2.65 14.30 -7.14
C ALA A 27 -2.89 15.56 -6.31
N TYR A 28 -1.87 16.04 -5.60
CA TYR A 28 -1.92 17.29 -4.86
C TYR A 28 -2.20 18.48 -5.79
N ASN A 29 -1.40 18.64 -6.86
CA ASN A 29 -1.55 19.78 -7.77
C ASN A 29 -2.91 19.75 -8.48
N SER A 30 -3.39 18.58 -8.89
CA SER A 30 -4.72 18.43 -9.49
C SER A 30 -5.83 18.84 -8.51
N SER A 31 -5.77 18.35 -7.27
CA SER A 31 -6.76 18.70 -6.25
C SER A 31 -6.64 20.16 -5.82
N TRP A 32 -5.44 20.73 -5.86
CA TRP A 32 -5.20 22.14 -5.61
C TRP A 32 -5.90 22.96 -6.68
N GLU A 33 -5.69 22.70 -7.97
CA GLU A 33 -6.38 23.40 -9.06
C GLU A 33 -7.90 23.32 -8.96
N GLU A 34 -8.46 22.16 -8.64
CA GLU A 34 -9.91 21.98 -8.47
C GLU A 34 -10.49 22.78 -7.30
N ASN A 35 -9.72 22.99 -6.23
CA ASN A 35 -10.16 23.70 -5.04
C ASN A 35 -9.71 25.18 -5.07
N ALA A 36 -9.67 25.81 -6.26
CA ALA A 36 -9.26 27.21 -6.41
C ALA A 36 -10.15 28.21 -5.67
N ASP A 37 -11.42 27.87 -5.46
CA ASP A 37 -12.44 28.75 -4.87
C ASP A 37 -12.54 28.64 -3.33
N VAL A 38 -11.72 27.80 -2.70
CA VAL A 38 -11.77 27.50 -1.25
C VAL A 38 -10.63 28.22 -0.51
N GLU A 39 -10.81 28.52 0.78
CA GLU A 39 -9.75 29.09 1.62
C GLU A 39 -8.48 28.24 1.58
N ASP A 40 -7.32 28.90 1.52
CA ASP A 40 -6.00 28.24 1.39
C ASP A 40 -5.77 27.14 2.44
N ALA A 41 -6.21 27.33 3.69
CA ALA A 41 -6.05 26.34 4.75
C ALA A 41 -6.89 25.08 4.53
N ALA A 42 -8.14 25.24 4.08
CA ALA A 42 -9.03 24.12 3.77
C ALA A 42 -8.59 23.41 2.48
N ARG A 43 -8.22 24.19 1.46
CA ARG A 43 -7.67 23.72 0.20
C ARG A 43 -6.43 22.87 0.42
N GLU A 44 -5.47 23.35 1.21
CA GLU A 44 -4.23 22.63 1.50
C GLU A 44 -4.50 21.29 2.19
N ARG A 45 -5.41 21.27 3.17
CA ARG A 45 -5.79 20.03 3.86
C ARG A 45 -6.43 19.03 2.90
N ALA A 46 -7.40 19.47 2.11
CA ALA A 46 -8.12 18.61 1.16
C ALA A 46 -7.16 18.03 0.12
N SER A 47 -6.27 18.85 -0.45
CA SER A 47 -5.27 18.40 -1.42
C SER A 47 -4.25 17.43 -0.79
N HIS A 48 -3.87 17.63 0.47
CA HIS A 48 -3.04 16.67 1.22
C HIS A 48 -3.73 15.31 1.36
N GLU A 49 -4.99 15.30 1.78
CA GLU A 49 -5.78 14.08 1.97
C GLU A 49 -5.98 13.33 0.65
N ALA A 50 -6.34 14.04 -0.42
CA ALA A 50 -6.50 13.47 -1.76
C ALA A 50 -5.19 12.86 -2.28
N ALA A 51 -4.07 13.56 -2.14
CA ALA A 51 -2.77 13.08 -2.54
C ALA A 51 -2.33 11.82 -1.75
N TRP A 52 -2.59 11.80 -0.44
CA TRP A 52 -2.35 10.62 0.38
C TRP A 52 -3.24 9.44 0.00
N SER A 53 -4.49 9.68 -0.38
CA SER A 53 -5.39 8.63 -0.85
C SER A 53 -4.82 7.95 -2.09
N ALA A 54 -4.41 8.73 -3.09
CA ALA A 54 -3.82 8.21 -4.32
C ALA A 54 -2.54 7.38 -4.06
N VAL A 55 -1.69 7.82 -3.12
CA VAL A 55 -0.51 7.04 -2.71
C VAL A 55 -0.93 5.74 -2.04
N LYS A 56 -1.87 5.78 -1.10
CA LYS A 56 -2.34 4.59 -0.35
C LYS A 56 -3.02 3.56 -1.24
N GLU A 57 -3.64 3.97 -2.35
CA GLU A 57 -4.21 3.05 -3.32
C GLU A 57 -3.12 2.21 -4.02
N GLN A 58 -1.97 2.81 -4.35
CA GLN A 58 -0.89 2.12 -5.06
C GLN A 58 0.25 1.62 -4.18
N TYR A 59 0.37 2.13 -2.95
CA TYR A 59 1.40 1.79 -1.99
C TYR A 59 0.80 1.55 -0.61
N GLU A 60 1.16 0.44 0.01
CA GLU A 60 0.80 0.09 1.38
C GLU A 60 2.04 0.22 2.26
N LYS A 61 1.87 0.73 3.48
CA LYS A 61 2.95 0.74 4.47
C LYS A 61 3.06 -0.66 5.05
N ASP A 62 4.22 -1.26 4.94
CA ASP A 62 4.56 -2.51 5.58
C ASP A 62 4.68 -2.29 7.09
N ASP A 63 3.95 -3.06 7.89
CA ASP A 63 4.00 -2.94 9.34
C ASP A 63 5.24 -3.64 9.93
N GLU A 64 5.81 -4.62 9.22
CA GLU A 64 7.00 -5.36 9.66
C GLU A 64 8.29 -4.54 9.46
N THR A 65 8.43 -3.85 8.32
CA THR A 65 9.62 -3.03 8.00
C THR A 65 9.41 -1.54 8.23
N GLY A 66 8.15 -1.08 8.29
CA GLY A 66 7.81 0.34 8.34
C GLY A 66 7.97 1.08 7.01
N GLU A 67 8.31 0.38 5.92
CA GLU A 67 8.56 0.95 4.59
C GLU A 67 7.30 0.94 3.72
N TRP A 68 7.26 1.79 2.70
CA TRP A 68 6.15 1.82 1.75
C TRP A 68 6.45 0.95 0.54
N VAL A 69 5.59 -0.05 0.32
CA VAL A 69 5.73 -1.07 -0.73
C VAL A 69 4.52 -1.01 -1.65
N LYS A 70 4.75 -1.25 -2.94
CA LYS A 70 3.67 -1.19 -3.93
C LYS A 70 2.58 -2.21 -3.60
N SER A 71 1.31 -1.81 -3.59
CA SER A 71 0.17 -2.65 -3.22
C SER A 71 0.09 -3.93 -4.06
N GLU A 72 0.46 -3.87 -5.34
CA GLU A 72 0.56 -5.04 -6.23
C GLU A 72 1.58 -6.09 -5.71
N GLU A 73 2.70 -5.63 -5.16
CA GLU A 73 3.70 -6.51 -4.55
C GLU A 73 3.21 -7.09 -3.23
N MET A 74 2.46 -6.31 -2.45
CA MET A 74 1.88 -6.74 -1.17
C MET A 74 0.74 -7.76 -1.34
N SER A 75 -0.10 -7.61 -2.36
CA SER A 75 -1.12 -8.61 -2.71
C SER A 75 -0.50 -9.97 -3.04
N GLY A 76 0.66 -9.97 -3.73
CA GLY A 76 1.45 -11.17 -3.97
C GLY A 76 2.13 -11.75 -2.71
N LYS A 77 2.47 -10.93 -1.72
CA LYS A 77 3.04 -11.37 -0.42
C LYS A 77 1.95 -11.92 0.52
N ARG A 78 0.81 -11.23 0.67
CA ARG A 78 -0.35 -11.70 1.43
C ARG A 78 -0.89 -13.02 0.88
N SER A 79 -0.97 -13.18 -0.44
CA SER A 79 -1.37 -14.45 -1.07
C SER A 79 -0.39 -15.60 -0.79
N ARG A 80 0.92 -15.31 -0.69
CA ARG A 80 1.93 -16.31 -0.31
C ARG A 80 1.86 -16.70 1.17
N HIS A 81 1.42 -15.79 2.04
CA HIS A 81 1.32 -16.03 3.49
C HIS A 81 0.10 -16.88 3.88
N VAL A 82 -1.03 -16.74 3.17
CA VAL A 82 -2.24 -17.57 3.39
C VAL A 82 -2.01 -19.05 3.01
N MET A 83 -1.08 -19.33 2.10
CA MET A 83 -0.75 -20.68 1.65
C MET A 83 0.21 -21.46 2.57
N ARG A 84 0.77 -20.85 3.62
CA ARG A 84 1.76 -21.53 4.49
C ARG A 84 1.18 -22.18 5.76
N HIS A 85 -0.10 -21.94 6.09
CA HIS A 85 -0.75 -22.55 7.26
C HIS A 85 -1.56 -23.82 6.97
N ARG A 86 -1.25 -24.56 5.90
CA ARG A 86 -1.79 -25.91 5.66
C ARG A 86 -0.71 -26.98 5.61
N LYS A 87 0.24 -26.92 6.53
CA LYS A 87 1.14 -28.05 6.80
C LYS A 87 1.30 -28.22 8.31
N SER A 88 0.39 -28.97 8.92
CA SER A 88 0.65 -29.84 10.08
C SER A 88 -0.63 -30.51 10.57
N ARG A 89 -0.92 -31.72 10.09
CA ARG A 89 -1.37 -32.84 10.93
C ARG A 89 -0.86 -34.15 10.31
N PRO A 90 0.05 -34.88 10.99
CA PRO A 90 0.42 -36.24 10.62
C PRO A 90 -0.48 -37.22 11.37
N SER A 91 -1.10 -38.16 10.66
CA SER A 91 -1.76 -39.33 11.23
C SER A 91 -2.16 -40.17 10.03
N GLY A 92 -1.62 -41.34 9.75
CA GLY A 92 -1.01 -42.34 10.58
C GLY A 92 -1.30 -43.63 9.83
N ALA A 93 -0.27 -44.45 9.62
CA ALA A 93 -0.35 -45.67 8.84
C ALA A 93 -1.51 -46.58 9.29
N SER A 94 -2.17 -47.21 8.32
CA SER A 94 -2.83 -48.50 8.51
C SER A 94 -2.72 -49.28 7.21
N PHE A 95 -1.70 -50.13 7.19
CA PHE A 95 -1.51 -51.24 6.27
C PHE A 95 -2.51 -52.37 6.57
N GLN A 96 -2.72 -53.23 5.57
CA GLN A 96 -3.41 -54.55 5.55
C GLN A 96 -4.84 -54.47 4.98
N ALA A 97 -5.14 -54.90 3.76
CA ALA A 97 -4.91 -56.21 3.12
C ALA A 97 -5.47 -57.39 3.93
N LYS A 98 -6.64 -57.90 3.52
CA LYS A 98 -6.87 -59.31 3.20
C LYS A 98 -8.30 -59.58 2.74
N ALA A 99 -8.38 -60.39 1.69
CA ALA A 99 -9.55 -61.05 1.15
C ALA A 99 -10.17 -62.05 2.14
N HIS A 100 -11.48 -62.33 1.97
CA HIS A 100 -12.14 -63.62 2.16
C HIS A 100 -13.56 -63.46 1.57
N ALA A 101 -13.84 -64.11 0.44
CA ALA A 101 -14.55 -65.40 0.30
C ALA A 101 -16.04 -65.19 0.05
#